data_AF-A0A955MVR7-F1
#
_entry.id   AF-A0A955MVR7-F1
#
_cell.length_a   1.000
_cell.length_b   1.000
_cell.length_c   1.000
_cell.angle_alpha   90.00
_cell.angle_beta   90.00
_cell.angle_gamma   90.00
#
_symmetry.space_group_name_H-M   'P 1'
#
loop_
_entity.id
_entity.type
_entity.pdbx_description
1 polymer ?
#
loop_
_entity_poly.entity_id
_entity_poly.type
_entity_poly.pdbx_seq_one_letter_code
_entity_poly.pdbx_strand_id
1 'polypeptide(L)'
;MTATAQQTSPEPEKSAVSKVLDPALEKINGVLGTVLMYNVSGDTFQKSVYDEDGEPVVDPDTGELKKETIAVPLIVVTLAVGAVFFSFWYRWITIRGFKHSIDIIRGHYDDEKDEGEISHFRALTSALSATVGLGNIAGVAIAIQQGGPGAVFWMMTMAVFGMASKFSSCTLSQLYRQYNPDGTISGGPMYYLDLGFRAKGSFWAPIGKFLAVMYAFMVMGGSVGGGNMFQANQAFKAFSDIFNYPEKYDWAFGLVLTFL
;
A
#
# COMPACT_ATOMS: atom_id res chain seq x y z
N MET A 1 11.97 3.29 -45.49
CA MET A 1 12.07 4.60 -44.81
C MET A 1 11.98 4.33 -43.32
N THR A 2 13.09 3.83 -42.77
CA THR A 2 14.07 4.53 -41.92
C THR A 2 13.72 4.33 -40.45
N ALA A 3 14.23 3.21 -39.91
CA ALA A 3 14.33 2.95 -38.49
C ALA A 3 15.29 3.99 -37.88
N THR A 4 14.78 4.85 -37.01
CA THR A 4 15.60 5.77 -36.22
C THR A 4 16.04 5.02 -34.98
N ALA A 5 17.33 4.67 -34.93
CA ALA A 5 17.98 4.08 -33.77
C ALA A 5 17.80 5.00 -32.55
N GLN A 6 17.24 4.45 -31.47
CA GLN A 6 17.31 5.06 -30.15
C GLN A 6 18.78 5.17 -29.76
N GLN A 7 19.27 6.40 -29.77
CA GLN A 7 20.56 6.79 -29.23
C GLN A 7 20.52 6.54 -27.71
N THR A 8 21.15 5.46 -27.26
CA THR A 8 21.38 5.17 -25.85
C THR A 8 22.24 6.27 -25.25
N SER A 9 21.64 7.13 -24.44
CA SER A 9 22.38 8.02 -23.53
C SER A 9 23.20 7.19 -22.54
N PRO A 10 24.46 7.55 -22.25
CA PRO A 10 25.27 6.80 -21.29
C PRO A 10 24.64 6.89 -19.89
N GLU A 11 24.44 5.74 -19.25
CA GLU A 11 23.96 5.64 -17.86
C GLU A 11 24.86 6.48 -16.93
N PRO A 12 24.31 7.30 -16.01
CA PRO A 12 25.12 8.00 -15.04
C PRO A 12 25.85 6.99 -14.16
N GLU A 13 27.15 7.21 -13.96
CA GLU A 13 28.04 6.33 -13.21
C GLU A 13 27.49 6.04 -11.80
N LYS A 14 27.03 4.81 -11.59
CA LYS A 14 26.46 4.35 -10.31
C LYS A 14 27.46 4.58 -9.18
N SER A 15 27.10 5.44 -8.22
CA SER A 15 27.85 5.73 -7.00
C SER A 15 28.32 4.44 -6.29
N ALA A 16 29.50 4.48 -5.65
CA ALA A 16 30.04 3.33 -4.92
C ALA A 16 29.06 2.76 -3.87
N VAL A 17 28.14 3.59 -3.37
CA VAL A 17 27.06 3.19 -2.46
C VAL A 17 26.00 2.35 -3.19
N SER A 18 25.57 2.72 -4.39
CA SER A 18 24.55 1.94 -5.13
C SER A 18 25.10 0.59 -5.59
N LYS A 19 26.39 0.48 -5.93
CA LYS A 19 27.02 -0.81 -6.25
C LYS A 19 26.99 -1.84 -5.10
N VAL A 20 26.88 -1.38 -3.85
CA VAL A 20 26.79 -2.25 -2.65
C VAL A 20 25.34 -2.41 -2.19
N LEU A 21 24.52 -1.36 -2.32
CA LEU A 21 23.12 -1.36 -1.90
C LEU A 21 22.24 -2.15 -2.88
N ASP A 22 22.46 -2.02 -4.19
CA ASP A 22 21.63 -2.62 -5.24
C ASP A 22 21.60 -4.16 -5.14
N PRO A 23 22.73 -4.88 -4.97
CA PRO A 23 22.71 -6.35 -4.85
C PRO A 23 22.04 -6.83 -3.56
N ALA A 24 22.19 -6.07 -2.46
CA ALA A 24 21.57 -6.39 -1.19
C ALA A 24 20.04 -6.16 -1.24
N LEU A 25 19.62 -5.07 -1.87
CA LEU A 25 18.21 -4.75 -2.12
C LEU A 25 17.58 -5.73 -3.10
N GLU A 26 18.27 -6.14 -4.16
CA GLU A 26 17.79 -7.16 -5.10
C GLU A 26 17.63 -8.52 -4.43
N LYS A 27 18.57 -8.92 -3.56
CA LYS A 27 18.47 -10.19 -2.84
C LYS A 27 17.32 -10.19 -1.83
N ILE A 28 17.12 -9.08 -1.11
CA ILE A 28 15.99 -8.91 -0.18
C ILE A 28 14.68 -8.85 -0.96
N ASN A 29 14.60 -8.07 -2.03
CA ASN A 29 13.42 -7.97 -2.89
C ASN A 29 13.10 -9.30 -3.59
N GLY A 30 14.11 -10.08 -3.97
CA GLY A 30 13.95 -11.39 -4.58
C GLY A 30 13.35 -12.41 -3.62
N VAL A 31 13.86 -12.48 -2.38
CA VAL A 31 13.33 -13.39 -1.35
C VAL A 31 11.95 -12.93 -0.88
N LEU A 32 11.79 -11.65 -0.60
CA LEU A 32 10.53 -11.08 -0.12
C LEU A 32 9.45 -11.14 -1.20
N GLY A 33 9.80 -10.87 -2.45
CA GLY A 33 8.92 -11.00 -3.61
C GLY A 33 8.50 -12.45 -3.83
N THR A 34 9.43 -13.41 -3.73
CA THR A 34 9.11 -14.83 -3.89
C THR A 34 8.12 -15.33 -2.83
N VAL A 35 8.24 -14.88 -1.58
CA VAL A 35 7.37 -15.32 -0.47
C VAL A 35 6.06 -14.55 -0.42
N LEU A 36 6.08 -13.21 -0.50
CA LEU A 36 4.87 -12.38 -0.39
C LEU A 36 4.01 -12.44 -1.65
N MET A 37 4.65 -12.49 -2.82
CA MET A 37 4.00 -12.62 -4.13
C MET A 37 3.95 -14.08 -4.60
N TYR A 38 4.16 -15.03 -3.69
CA TYR A 38 3.93 -16.44 -4.00
C TYR A 38 2.50 -16.61 -4.52
N ASN A 39 2.40 -17.17 -5.73
CA ASN A 39 1.11 -17.39 -6.36
C ASN A 39 0.40 -18.58 -5.70
N VAL A 40 -0.63 -18.29 -4.92
CA VAL A 40 -1.43 -19.31 -4.22
C VAL A 40 -2.48 -19.93 -5.15
N SER A 41 -2.86 -19.26 -6.24
CA SER A 41 -3.84 -19.81 -7.19
C SER A 41 -3.25 -20.84 -8.14
N GLY A 42 -1.93 -21.00 -8.22
CA GLY A 42 -1.31 -21.85 -9.25
C GLY A 42 -1.83 -21.47 -10.64
N ASP A 43 -2.23 -22.46 -11.44
CA ASP A 43 -2.87 -22.27 -12.76
C ASP A 43 -4.40 -22.21 -12.72
N THR A 44 -5.01 -22.04 -11.55
CA THR A 44 -6.48 -22.16 -11.38
C THR A 44 -7.26 -21.04 -12.07
N PHE A 45 -6.66 -19.86 -12.23
CA PHE A 45 -7.29 -18.73 -12.91
C PHE A 45 -6.51 -18.42 -14.18
N GLN A 46 -7.08 -18.78 -15.33
CA GLN A 46 -6.50 -18.54 -16.65
C GLN A 46 -7.38 -17.58 -17.44
N LYS A 47 -6.80 -16.50 -17.97
CA LYS A 47 -7.47 -15.57 -18.88
C LYS A 47 -6.94 -15.81 -20.29
N SER A 48 -7.83 -15.96 -21.27
CA SER A 48 -7.45 -15.96 -22.68
C SER A 48 -6.94 -14.57 -23.08
N VAL A 49 -5.76 -14.52 -23.69
CA VAL A 49 -5.18 -13.29 -24.24
C VAL A 49 -5.85 -13.03 -25.58
N TYR A 50 -6.34 -11.80 -25.78
CA TYR A 50 -6.93 -11.34 -27.04
C TYR A 50 -6.01 -10.28 -27.65
N ASP A 51 -5.85 -10.30 -28.97
CA ASP A 51 -5.04 -9.37 -29.76
C ASP A 51 -5.74 -7.99 -29.83
N GLU A 52 -5.06 -6.96 -30.36
CA GLU A 52 -5.62 -5.60 -30.51
C GLU A 52 -6.92 -5.55 -31.33
N ASP A 53 -7.16 -6.56 -32.19
CA ASP A 53 -8.38 -6.72 -32.99
C ASP A 53 -9.50 -7.51 -32.28
N GLY A 54 -9.28 -7.97 -31.03
CA GLY A 54 -10.26 -8.71 -30.23
C GLY A 54 -10.34 -10.22 -30.51
N GLU A 55 -9.46 -10.74 -31.37
CA GLU A 55 -9.33 -12.18 -31.64
C GLU A 55 -8.38 -12.83 -30.62
N PRO A 56 -8.63 -14.06 -30.15
CA PRO A 56 -7.76 -14.69 -29.17
C PRO A 56 -6.38 -15.00 -29.75
N VAL A 57 -5.32 -14.58 -29.08
CA VAL A 57 -3.93 -14.85 -29.45
C VAL A 57 -3.68 -16.34 -29.29
N VAL A 58 -3.33 -17.02 -30.39
CA VAL A 58 -3.01 -18.45 -30.41
C VAL A 58 -1.48 -18.60 -30.31
N ASP A 59 -1.01 -19.51 -29.47
CA ASP A 59 0.42 -19.78 -29.31
C ASP A 59 0.98 -20.44 -30.58
N PRO A 60 2.00 -19.86 -31.27
CA PRO A 60 2.46 -20.34 -32.58
C PRO A 60 2.96 -21.79 -32.59
N ASP A 61 3.38 -22.33 -31.45
CA ASP A 61 3.97 -23.66 -31.32
C ASP A 61 2.96 -24.77 -30.99
N THR A 62 1.76 -24.43 -30.48
CA THR A 62 0.78 -25.43 -29.99
C THR A 62 -0.61 -25.30 -30.59
N GLY A 63 -0.95 -24.18 -31.24
CA GLY A 63 -2.28 -23.97 -31.82
C GLY A 63 -3.39 -23.79 -30.78
N GLU A 64 -3.02 -23.64 -29.50
CA GLU A 64 -3.95 -23.38 -28.40
C GLU A 64 -4.01 -21.89 -28.06
N LEU A 65 -5.14 -21.46 -27.50
CA LEU A 65 -5.34 -20.09 -27.00
C LEU A 65 -4.25 -19.79 -25.96
N LYS A 66 -3.52 -18.69 -26.13
CA LYS A 66 -2.55 -18.19 -25.15
C LYS A 66 -3.30 -17.83 -23.88
N LYS A 67 -3.12 -18.65 -22.84
CA LYS A 67 -3.73 -18.45 -21.53
C LYS A 67 -2.71 -17.83 -20.60
N GLU A 68 -3.05 -16.68 -20.04
CA GLU A 68 -2.25 -16.02 -19.02
C GLU A 68 -2.80 -16.41 -17.64
N THR A 69 -1.92 -16.95 -16.79
CA THR A 69 -2.25 -17.31 -15.42
C THR A 69 -2.37 -16.05 -14.56
N ILE A 70 -3.56 -15.82 -14.00
CA ILE A 70 -3.79 -14.75 -13.02
C ILE A 70 -3.20 -15.20 -11.69
N ALA A 71 -2.03 -14.66 -11.37
CA ALA A 71 -1.38 -14.90 -10.10
C ALA A 71 -2.14 -14.19 -8.97
N VAL A 72 -2.53 -14.95 -7.94
CA VAL A 72 -3.12 -14.39 -6.71
C VAL A 72 -2.04 -14.41 -5.62
N PRO A 73 -1.49 -13.24 -5.24
CA PRO A 73 -0.45 -13.17 -4.21
C PRO A 73 -0.95 -13.68 -2.85
N LEU A 74 -0.12 -14.46 -2.16
CA LEU A 74 -0.39 -14.97 -0.81
C LEU A 74 -0.79 -13.85 0.17
N ILE A 75 -0.16 -12.68 0.05
CA ILE A 75 -0.48 -11.53 0.90
C ILE A 75 -1.93 -11.07 0.73
N VAL A 76 -2.49 -11.10 -0.49
CA VAL A 76 -3.87 -10.69 -0.76
C VAL A 76 -4.85 -11.64 -0.07
N VAL A 77 -4.61 -12.95 -0.20
CA VAL A 77 -5.44 -13.97 0.46
C VAL A 77 -5.37 -13.81 1.98
N THR A 78 -4.16 -13.62 2.53
CA THR A 78 -3.95 -13.46 3.98
C THR A 78 -4.67 -12.22 4.51
N LEU A 79 -4.58 -11.09 3.81
CA LEU A 79 -5.27 -9.85 4.17
C LEU A 79 -6.78 -10.00 4.09
N ALA A 80 -7.29 -10.66 3.04
CA ALA A 80 -8.72 -10.90 2.88
C ALA A 80 -9.28 -11.79 3.99
N VAL A 81 -8.60 -12.90 4.29
CA VAL A 81 -8.98 -13.80 5.40
C VAL A 81 -8.96 -13.06 6.73
N GLY A 82 -7.92 -12.26 7.00
CA GLY A 82 -7.83 -11.44 8.21
C GLY A 82 -8.97 -10.42 8.32
N ALA A 83 -9.29 -9.73 7.23
CA ALA A 83 -10.38 -8.75 7.17
C ALA A 83 -11.75 -9.37 7.43
N VAL A 84 -12.01 -10.52 6.82
CA VAL A 84 -13.24 -11.30 7.05
C VAL A 84 -13.29 -11.78 8.50
N PHE A 85 -12.20 -12.36 9.01
CA PHE A 85 -12.11 -12.84 10.39
C PHE A 85 -12.41 -11.72 11.41
N PHE A 86 -11.75 -10.57 11.30
CA PHE A 86 -11.99 -9.44 12.22
C PHE A 86 -13.41 -8.90 12.11
N SER A 87 -13.97 -8.84 10.90
CA SER A 87 -15.35 -8.35 10.70
C SER A 87 -16.37 -9.20 11.45
N PHE A 88 -16.23 -10.54 11.40
CA PHE A 88 -17.09 -11.45 12.14
C PHE A 88 -16.78 -11.47 13.65
N TRP A 89 -15.50 -11.46 14.03
CA TRP A 89 -15.08 -11.46 15.44
C TRP A 89 -15.61 -10.25 16.21
N TYR A 90 -15.51 -9.05 15.63
CA TYR A 90 -16.05 -7.83 16.22
C TYR A 90 -17.57 -7.66 15.99
N ARG A 91 -18.23 -8.65 15.39
CA ARG A 91 -19.67 -8.65 15.13
C ARG A 91 -20.09 -7.38 14.37
N TRP A 92 -19.35 -7.01 13.32
CA TRP A 92 -19.62 -5.84 12.48
C TRP A 92 -19.65 -4.50 13.24
N ILE A 93 -18.73 -4.31 14.21
CA ILE A 93 -18.65 -3.07 15.00
C ILE A 93 -18.45 -1.82 14.14
N THR A 94 -17.73 -1.92 13.03
CA THR A 94 -17.43 -0.80 12.12
C THR A 94 -18.69 -0.25 11.46
N ILE A 95 -19.69 -1.10 11.20
CA ILE A 95 -20.99 -0.68 10.66
C ILE A 95 -21.89 -0.17 11.79
N ARG A 96 -21.99 -0.92 12.90
CA ARG A 96 -22.86 -0.55 14.04
C ARG A 96 -22.42 0.73 14.75
N GLY A 97 -21.11 0.95 14.84
CA GLY A 97 -20.47 2.10 15.49
C GLY A 97 -20.35 3.32 14.60
N PHE A 98 -20.77 3.26 13.33
CA PHE A 98 -20.57 4.34 12.37
C PHE A 98 -21.15 5.68 12.85
N LYS A 99 -22.37 5.68 13.41
CA LYS A 99 -22.98 6.88 13.97
C LYS A 99 -22.14 7.47 15.12
N HIS A 100 -21.67 6.62 16.02
CA HIS A 100 -20.80 7.05 17.12
C HIS A 100 -19.48 7.64 16.62
N SER A 101 -18.88 7.05 15.58
CA SER A 101 -17.69 7.61 14.93
C SER A 101 -17.93 9.00 14.36
N ILE A 102 -19.11 9.26 13.76
CA ILE A 102 -19.48 10.60 13.28
C ILE A 102 -19.61 11.61 14.43
N ASP A 103 -20.19 11.19 15.56
CA ASP A 103 -20.33 12.07 16.73
C ASP A 103 -18.97 12.41 17.36
N ILE A 104 -18.02 11.45 17.38
CA ILE A 104 -16.63 11.67 17.81
C ILE A 104 -15.96 12.73 16.94
N ILE A 105 -15.98 12.59 15.61
CA ILE A 105 -15.27 13.53 14.71
C ILE A 105 -15.91 14.92 14.68
N ARG A 106 -17.18 15.04 15.09
CA ARG A 106 -17.88 16.32 15.27
C ARG A 106 -17.53 17.01 16.59
N GLY A 107 -16.73 16.37 17.43
CA GLY A 107 -16.30 16.91 18.72
C GLY A 107 -17.36 16.81 19.82
N HIS A 108 -18.42 16.00 19.64
CA HIS A 108 -19.43 15.79 20.70
C HIS A 108 -18.83 15.12 21.95
N TYR A 109 -17.70 14.44 21.80
CA TYR A 109 -16.98 13.75 22.87
C TYR A 109 -15.60 14.35 23.14
N ASP A 110 -15.28 15.53 22.59
CA ASP A 110 -13.99 16.19 22.85
C ASP A 110 -14.04 16.85 24.25
N ASP A 111 -13.14 16.46 25.17
CA ASP A 111 -12.89 17.15 26.44
C ASP A 111 -11.52 17.83 26.40
N GLU A 112 -11.41 19.06 26.94
CA GLU A 112 -10.13 19.77 27.05
C GLU A 112 -9.11 19.06 27.97
N LYS A 113 -9.58 18.12 28.78
CA LYS A 113 -8.74 17.28 29.65
C LYS A 113 -8.22 16.02 28.96
N ASP A 114 -8.68 15.72 27.74
CA ASP A 114 -8.26 14.50 27.04
C ASP A 114 -6.82 14.63 26.53
N GLU A 115 -6.02 13.59 26.78
CA GLU A 115 -4.64 13.54 26.32
C GLU A 115 -4.54 13.21 24.82
N GLY A 116 -4.15 14.20 24.02
CA GLY A 116 -3.86 14.05 22.59
C GLY A 116 -3.22 15.30 21.98
N GLU A 117 -2.40 15.11 20.95
CA GLU A 117 -1.70 16.22 20.26
C GLU A 117 -2.59 17.00 19.29
N ILE A 118 -3.61 16.31 18.74
CA ILE A 118 -4.49 16.83 17.70
C ILE A 118 -5.94 16.40 17.97
N SER A 119 -6.90 17.21 17.53
CA SER A 119 -8.32 16.87 17.62
C SER A 119 -8.67 15.65 16.76
N HIS A 120 -9.77 14.97 17.09
CA HIS A 120 -10.24 13.80 16.34
C HIS A 120 -10.46 14.10 14.85
N PHE A 121 -10.98 15.28 14.53
CA PHE A 121 -11.13 15.70 13.13
C PHE A 121 -9.79 15.84 12.40
N ARG A 122 -8.80 16.48 13.04
CA ARG A 122 -7.44 16.63 12.46
C ARG A 122 -6.74 15.28 12.28
N ALA A 123 -6.94 14.35 13.22
CA ALA A 123 -6.44 12.99 13.09
C ALA A 123 -7.07 12.26 11.90
N LEU A 124 -8.39 12.40 11.71
CA LEU A 124 -9.10 11.84 10.57
C LEU A 124 -8.60 12.43 9.25
N THR A 125 -8.50 13.76 9.14
CA THR A 125 -8.07 14.41 7.89
C THR A 125 -6.63 14.06 7.53
N SER A 126 -5.73 13.95 8.52
CA SER A 126 -4.35 13.49 8.31
C SER A 126 -4.29 12.03 7.82
N ALA A 127 -5.08 11.14 8.42
CA ALA A 127 -5.14 9.75 7.98
C ALA A 127 -5.76 9.61 6.57
N LEU A 128 -6.78 10.41 6.26
CA LEU A 128 -7.42 10.44 4.94
C LEU A 128 -6.48 11.01 3.88
N SER A 129 -5.75 12.09 4.16
CA SER A 129 -4.80 12.66 3.19
C SER A 129 -3.66 11.68 2.87
N ALA A 130 -3.24 10.86 3.84
CA ALA A 130 -2.21 9.85 3.62
C ALA A 130 -2.70 8.64 2.81
N THR A 131 -4.01 8.37 2.80
CA THR A 131 -4.60 7.18 2.16
C THR A 131 -5.30 7.47 0.85
N VAL A 132 -5.76 8.70 0.62
CA VAL A 132 -6.39 9.13 -0.63
C VAL A 132 -5.36 9.86 -1.48
N GLY A 133 -4.96 9.24 -2.59
CA GLY A 133 -4.02 9.83 -3.53
C GLY A 133 -4.30 9.41 -4.97
N LEU A 134 -3.53 9.97 -5.91
CA LEU A 134 -3.60 9.65 -7.34
C LEU A 134 -3.45 8.14 -7.61
N GLY A 135 -2.69 7.43 -6.77
CA GLY A 135 -2.53 5.98 -6.85
C GLY A 135 -3.85 5.21 -6.69
N ASN A 136 -4.78 5.70 -5.86
CA ASN A 136 -6.09 5.05 -5.71
C ASN A 136 -6.97 5.27 -6.95
N ILE A 137 -6.89 6.45 -7.56
CA ILE A 137 -7.65 6.79 -8.77
C ILE A 137 -7.13 5.96 -9.95
N ALA A 138 -5.81 5.99 -10.18
CA ALA A 138 -5.17 5.20 -11.23
C ALA A 138 -5.34 3.68 -11.00
N GLY A 139 -5.23 3.22 -9.75
CA GLY A 139 -5.42 1.82 -9.38
C GLY A 139 -6.83 1.30 -9.66
N VAL A 140 -7.87 2.10 -9.35
CA VAL A 140 -9.25 1.77 -9.72
C VAL A 140 -9.41 1.72 -11.24
N ALA A 141 -8.83 2.67 -11.98
CA ALA A 141 -8.89 2.68 -13.44
C ALA A 141 -8.24 1.42 -14.04
N ILE A 142 -7.08 0.99 -13.54
CA ILE A 142 -6.40 -0.24 -13.97
C ILE A 142 -7.25 -1.47 -13.63
N ALA A 143 -7.83 -1.52 -12.42
CA ALA A 143 -8.67 -2.62 -11.98
C ALA A 143 -9.91 -2.79 -12.87
N ILE A 144 -10.55 -1.69 -13.29
CA ILE A 144 -11.71 -1.72 -14.20
C ILE A 144 -11.27 -2.13 -15.61
N GLN A 145 -10.15 -1.60 -16.11
CA GLN A 145 -9.63 -1.96 -17.44
C GLN A 145 -9.32 -3.46 -17.55
N GLN A 146 -8.73 -4.05 -16.50
CA GLN A 146 -8.34 -5.47 -16.52
C GLN A 146 -9.46 -6.42 -16.09
N GLY A 147 -10.25 -6.04 -15.08
CA GLY A 147 -11.26 -6.88 -14.44
C GLY A 147 -12.71 -6.57 -14.84
N GLY A 148 -12.94 -5.58 -15.69
CA GLY A 148 -14.27 -5.14 -16.12
C GLY A 148 -15.02 -4.33 -15.04
N PRO A 149 -16.26 -3.89 -15.35
CA PRO A 149 -17.04 -3.02 -14.46
C PRO A 149 -17.41 -3.68 -13.12
N GLY A 150 -17.42 -5.02 -13.05
CA GLY A 150 -17.66 -5.77 -11.81
C GLY A 150 -16.57 -5.62 -10.75
N ALA A 151 -15.37 -5.15 -11.12
CA ALA A 151 -14.27 -4.92 -10.19
C ALA A 151 -14.66 -3.94 -9.07
N VAL A 152 -15.44 -2.91 -9.39
CA VAL A 152 -15.84 -1.87 -8.42
C VAL A 152 -16.69 -2.47 -7.28
N PHE A 153 -17.60 -3.39 -7.60
CA PHE A 153 -18.42 -4.08 -6.60
C PHE A 153 -17.55 -4.87 -5.60
N TRP A 154 -16.56 -5.59 -6.11
CA TRP A 154 -15.64 -6.38 -5.28
C TRP A 154 -14.70 -5.48 -4.46
N MET A 155 -14.23 -4.38 -5.02
CA MET A 155 -13.44 -3.39 -4.28
C MET A 155 -14.22 -2.78 -3.11
N MET A 156 -15.49 -2.41 -3.32
CA MET A 156 -16.36 -1.90 -2.24
C MET A 156 -16.60 -2.97 -1.16
N THR A 157 -16.85 -4.21 -1.57
CA THR A 157 -17.06 -5.33 -0.64
C THR A 157 -15.82 -5.55 0.23
N MET A 158 -14.63 -5.61 -0.38
CA MET A 158 -13.37 -5.76 0.35
C MET A 158 -13.04 -4.55 1.23
N ALA A 159 -13.42 -3.33 0.83
CA ALA A 159 -13.28 -2.15 1.66
C ALA A 159 -14.12 -2.26 2.96
N VAL A 160 -15.35 -2.78 2.87
CA VAL A 160 -16.21 -3.00 4.05
C VAL A 160 -15.55 -3.96 5.03
N PHE A 161 -15.01 -5.08 4.55
CA PHE A 161 -14.27 -6.02 5.41
C PHE A 161 -12.96 -5.41 5.94
N GLY A 162 -12.24 -4.64 5.11
CA GLY A 162 -10.98 -4.00 5.45
C GLY A 162 -11.09 -2.98 6.59
N MET A 163 -12.25 -2.33 6.74
CA MET A 163 -12.51 -1.42 7.87
C MET A 163 -12.29 -2.11 9.22
N ALA A 164 -12.65 -3.39 9.37
CA ALA A 164 -12.49 -4.12 10.63
C ALA A 164 -11.00 -4.37 10.95
N SER A 165 -10.18 -4.69 9.95
CA SER A 165 -8.73 -4.83 10.11
C SER A 165 -8.10 -3.51 10.55
N LYS A 166 -8.48 -2.40 9.91
CA LYS A 166 -8.00 -1.07 10.31
C LYS A 166 -8.43 -0.71 11.72
N PHE A 167 -9.69 -0.94 12.07
CA PHE A 167 -10.20 -0.75 13.43
C PHE A 167 -9.34 -1.50 14.46
N SER A 168 -9.11 -2.81 14.26
CA SER A 168 -8.25 -3.62 15.14
C SER A 168 -6.86 -3.01 15.32
N SER A 169 -6.21 -2.59 14.23
CA SER A 169 -4.86 -2.04 14.27
C SER A 169 -4.79 -0.69 14.99
N CYS A 170 -5.79 0.18 14.79
CA CYS A 170 -5.88 1.47 15.45
C CYS A 170 -6.17 1.31 16.94
N THR A 171 -7.07 0.39 17.33
CA THR A 171 -7.36 0.09 18.73
C THR A 171 -6.11 -0.42 19.47
N LEU A 172 -5.36 -1.34 18.85
CA LEU A 172 -4.07 -1.80 19.41
C LEU A 172 -3.05 -0.66 19.52
N SER A 173 -3.03 0.25 18.55
CA SER A 173 -2.10 1.39 18.55
C SER A 173 -2.43 2.40 19.66
N GLN A 174 -3.71 2.57 20.00
CA GLN A 174 -4.13 3.39 21.15
C GLN A 174 -3.82 2.69 22.49
N LEU A 175 -4.04 1.38 22.57
CA LEU A 175 -3.79 0.59 23.78
C LEU A 175 -2.30 0.54 24.15
N TYR A 176 -1.41 0.50 23.15
CA TYR A 176 0.04 0.39 23.31
C TYR A 176 0.79 1.65 22.82
N ARG A 177 0.25 2.84 23.07
CA ARG A 177 0.95 4.10 22.78
C ARG A 177 2.07 4.37 23.78
N GLN A 178 3.16 4.98 23.30
CA GLN A 178 4.28 5.41 24.13
C GLN A 178 4.27 6.94 24.26
N TYR A 179 4.40 7.41 25.50
CA TYR A 179 4.60 8.82 25.81
C TYR A 179 6.10 9.08 25.87
N ASN A 180 6.56 9.98 25.02
CA ASN A 180 7.96 10.35 24.95
C ASN A 180 8.28 11.43 26.00
N PRO A 181 9.56 11.56 26.42
CA PRO A 181 9.97 12.56 27.40
C PRO A 181 9.74 14.02 26.96
N ASP A 182 9.62 14.26 25.66
CA ASP A 182 9.32 15.56 25.06
C ASP A 182 7.81 15.90 25.05
N GLY A 183 6.98 15.02 25.62
CA GLY A 183 5.52 15.17 25.65
C GLY A 183 4.82 14.68 24.39
N THR A 184 5.56 14.22 23.38
CA THR A 184 4.96 13.67 22.17
C THR A 184 4.43 12.25 22.38
N ILE A 185 3.44 11.85 21.58
CA ILE A 185 2.82 10.53 21.65
C ILE A 185 3.18 9.74 20.41
N SER A 186 3.89 8.64 20.59
CA SER A 186 4.23 7.72 19.51
C SER A 186 3.41 6.44 19.59
N GLY A 187 2.74 6.10 18.49
CA GLY A 187 1.89 4.91 18.40
C GLY A 187 1.99 4.27 17.02
N GLY A 188 1.59 3.01 16.94
CA GLY A 188 1.56 2.26 15.68
C GLY A 188 2.01 0.81 15.81
N PRO A 189 2.10 0.07 14.70
CA PRO A 189 2.39 -1.35 14.72
C PRO A 189 3.73 -1.73 15.31
N MET A 190 4.77 -0.91 15.08
CA MET A 190 6.06 -1.10 15.74
C MET A 190 5.95 -1.06 17.27
N TYR A 191 5.07 -0.23 17.84
CA TYR A 191 4.90 -0.13 19.29
C TYR A 191 4.05 -1.27 19.85
N TYR A 192 2.90 -1.58 19.26
CA TYR A 192 2.07 -2.67 19.77
C TYR A 192 2.69 -4.06 19.53
N LEU A 193 3.54 -4.23 18.52
CA LEU A 193 4.29 -5.47 18.33
C LEU A 193 5.37 -5.66 19.41
N ASP A 194 6.07 -4.59 19.81
CA ASP A 194 7.07 -4.68 20.89
C ASP A 194 6.37 -4.80 22.26
N LEU A 195 5.52 -3.82 22.61
CA LEU A 195 4.88 -3.72 23.91
C LEU A 195 3.81 -4.80 24.14
N GLY A 196 3.02 -5.14 23.12
CA GLY A 196 1.97 -6.15 23.22
C GLY A 196 2.51 -7.56 23.41
N PHE A 197 3.58 -7.93 22.71
CA PHE A 197 4.23 -9.23 22.92
C PHE A 197 4.98 -9.30 24.26
N ARG A 198 5.63 -8.19 24.69
CA ARG A 198 6.22 -8.11 26.03
C ARG A 198 5.18 -8.32 27.13
N ALA A 199 4.00 -7.73 26.99
CA ALA A 199 2.91 -7.87 27.95
C ALA A 199 2.38 -9.32 28.04
N LYS A 200 2.53 -10.14 26.99
CA LYS A 200 2.14 -11.57 27.00
C LYS A 200 3.14 -12.48 27.70
N GLY A 201 4.36 -12.02 27.98
CA GLY A 201 5.36 -12.75 28.76
C GLY A 201 6.77 -12.60 28.22
N SER A 202 7.75 -12.81 29.11
CA SER A 202 9.19 -12.60 28.83
C SER A 202 9.69 -13.44 27.64
N PHE A 203 9.11 -14.63 27.41
CA PHE A 203 9.44 -15.47 26.25
C PHE A 203 9.08 -14.84 24.89
N TRP A 204 8.01 -14.05 24.84
CA TRP A 204 7.49 -13.45 23.61
C TRP A 204 8.12 -12.09 23.28
N ALA A 205 8.74 -11.44 24.28
CA ALA A 205 9.42 -10.16 24.14
C ALA A 205 10.46 -10.08 22.98
N PRO A 206 11.39 -11.03 22.80
CA PRO A 206 12.37 -10.95 21.71
C PRO A 206 11.72 -11.06 20.33
N ILE A 207 10.67 -11.89 20.20
CA ILE A 207 9.91 -12.05 18.95
C ILE A 207 9.20 -10.74 18.60
N GLY A 208 8.52 -10.14 19.58
CA GLY A 208 7.86 -8.84 19.42
C GLY A 208 8.82 -7.74 18.95
N LYS A 209 10.00 -7.67 19.57
CA LYS A 209 11.01 -6.68 19.19
C LYS A 209 11.51 -6.88 17.76
N PHE A 210 11.78 -8.13 17.37
CA PHE A 210 12.20 -8.46 16.02
C PHE A 210 11.13 -8.06 14.98
N LEU A 211 9.86 -8.43 15.21
CA LEU A 211 8.73 -8.07 14.34
C LEU A 211 8.55 -6.54 14.24
N ALA A 212 8.68 -5.81 15.34
CA ALA A 212 8.58 -4.36 15.37
C ALA A 212 9.66 -3.69 14.50
N VAL A 213 10.92 -4.14 14.62
CA VAL A 213 12.04 -3.61 13.84
C VAL A 213 11.87 -3.95 12.36
N MET A 214 11.51 -5.19 12.05
CA MET A 214 11.23 -5.61 10.67
C MET A 214 10.11 -4.75 10.05
N TYR A 215 9.00 -4.57 10.76
CA TYR A 215 7.89 -3.73 10.32
C TYR A 215 8.34 -2.28 10.05
N ALA A 216 9.14 -1.69 10.95
CA ALA A 216 9.63 -0.33 10.80
C ALA A 216 10.48 -0.16 9.53
N PHE A 217 11.39 -1.09 9.24
CA PHE A 217 12.19 -1.06 8.00
C PHE A 217 11.33 -1.24 6.75
N MET A 218 10.38 -2.17 6.76
CA MET A 218 9.48 -2.41 5.63
C MET A 218 8.59 -1.20 5.34
N VAL A 219 8.03 -0.57 6.37
CA VAL A 219 7.21 0.64 6.22
C VAL A 219 8.05 1.80 5.74
N MET A 220 9.27 1.99 6.25
CA MET A 220 10.16 3.05 5.78
C MET A 220 10.45 2.92 4.28
N GLY A 221 10.78 1.72 3.81
CA GLY A 221 10.97 1.44 2.38
C GLY A 221 9.69 1.64 1.57
N GLY A 222 8.55 1.15 2.08
CA GLY A 222 7.24 1.30 1.44
C GLY A 222 6.78 2.76 1.32
N SER A 223 7.05 3.58 2.34
CA SER A 223 6.75 5.01 2.34
C SER A 223 7.59 5.78 1.32
N VAL A 224 8.87 5.43 1.15
CA VAL A 224 9.71 6.08 0.12
C VAL A 224 9.26 5.66 -1.29
N GLY A 225 9.12 4.35 -1.54
CA GLY A 225 8.79 3.84 -2.86
C GLY A 225 7.34 4.09 -3.27
N GLY A 226 6.39 3.48 -2.56
CA GLY A 226 4.97 3.58 -2.88
C GLY A 226 4.34 4.90 -2.43
N GLY A 227 4.78 5.44 -1.29
CA GLY A 227 4.27 6.70 -0.76
C GLY A 227 4.72 7.90 -1.57
N ASN A 228 6.03 8.16 -1.63
CA ASN A 228 6.57 9.38 -2.23
C ASN A 228 6.84 9.24 -3.73
N MET A 229 7.69 8.29 -4.13
CA MET A 229 8.16 8.19 -5.52
C MET A 229 7.04 7.87 -6.49
N PHE A 230 6.19 6.88 -6.18
CA PHE A 230 5.08 6.52 -7.06
C PHE A 230 4.07 7.65 -7.20
N GLN A 231 3.68 8.32 -6.11
CA GLN A 231 2.72 9.42 -6.17
C GLN A 231 3.27 10.63 -6.92
N ALA A 232 4.54 11.01 -6.72
CA ALA A 232 5.18 12.10 -7.43
C ALA A 232 5.26 11.82 -8.95
N ASN A 233 5.61 10.60 -9.34
CA ASN A 233 5.64 10.19 -10.75
C ASN A 233 4.25 10.24 -11.40
N GLN A 234 3.22 9.77 -10.70
CA GLN A 234 1.85 9.82 -11.22
C GLN A 234 1.34 11.26 -11.35
N ALA A 235 1.69 12.14 -10.39
CA ALA A 235 1.37 13.57 -10.48
C ALA A 235 2.07 14.23 -11.67
N PHE A 236 3.35 13.90 -11.89
CA PHE A 236 4.11 14.44 -13.01
C PHE A 236 3.52 14.01 -14.36
N LYS A 237 3.22 12.72 -14.55
CA LYS A 237 2.62 12.22 -15.79
C LYS A 237 1.30 12.92 -16.09
N ALA A 238 0.40 13.00 -15.12
CA ALA A 238 -0.86 13.71 -15.29
C ALA A 238 -0.67 15.19 -15.65
N PHE A 239 0.31 15.87 -15.04
CA PHE A 239 0.66 17.25 -15.37
C PHE A 239 1.24 17.39 -16.78
N SER A 240 2.17 16.51 -17.13
CA SER A 240 2.82 16.45 -18.44
C SER A 240 1.81 16.26 -19.57
N ASP A 241 0.87 15.33 -19.39
CA ASP A 241 -0.17 15.01 -20.37
C ASP A 241 -1.14 16.18 -20.58
N ILE A 242 -1.55 16.87 -19.52
CA ILE A 242 -2.53 17.97 -19.60
C ILE A 242 -1.91 19.24 -20.19
N PHE A 243 -0.67 19.57 -19.79
CA PHE A 243 -0.01 20.83 -20.16
C PHE A 243 1.00 20.67 -21.30
N ASN A 244 1.12 19.46 -21.87
CA ASN A 244 2.13 19.10 -22.85
C ASN A 244 3.55 19.51 -22.41
N TYR A 245 3.83 19.35 -21.11
CA TYR A 245 5.08 19.77 -20.48
C TYR A 245 6.20 18.79 -20.88
N PRO A 246 7.39 19.24 -21.30
CA PRO A 246 8.42 18.31 -21.75
C PRO A 246 8.95 17.45 -20.61
N GLU A 247 8.97 16.13 -20.80
CA GLU A 247 9.45 15.15 -19.80
C GLU A 247 10.89 15.40 -19.33
N LYS A 248 11.71 16.06 -20.16
CA LYS A 248 13.09 16.45 -19.84
C LYS A 248 13.21 17.36 -18.60
N TYR A 249 12.13 18.03 -18.21
CA TYR A 249 12.11 18.94 -17.05
C TYR A 249 11.39 18.35 -15.83
N ASP A 250 11.26 17.03 -15.76
CA ASP A 250 10.76 16.28 -14.60
C ASP A 250 11.35 16.72 -13.24
N TRP A 251 12.66 16.98 -13.21
CA TRP A 251 13.38 17.44 -12.03
C TRP A 251 12.87 18.79 -11.50
N ALA A 252 12.43 19.69 -12.39
CA ALA A 252 11.91 21.00 -11.99
C ALA A 252 10.54 20.87 -11.31
N PHE A 253 9.70 19.96 -11.81
CA PHE A 253 8.43 19.61 -11.15
C PHE A 253 8.67 18.96 -9.78
N GLY A 254 9.64 18.05 -9.68
CA GLY A 254 10.04 17.44 -8.42
C GLY A 254 10.56 18.45 -7.38
N LEU A 255 11.33 19.45 -7.82
CA LEU A 255 11.78 20.54 -6.94
C LEU A 255 10.61 21.35 -6.38
N VAL A 256 9.66 21.73 -7.23
CA VAL A 256 8.46 22.47 -6.79
C VAL A 256 7.66 21.64 -5.78
N LEU A 257 7.48 20.35 -6.04
CA LEU A 257 6.81 19.42 -5.12
C LEU A 257 7.50 19.30 -3.76
N THR A 258 8.82 19.45 -3.70
CA THR A 258 9.57 19.33 -2.43
C THR A 258 9.31 20.51 -1.47
N PHE A 259 8.94 21.68 -2.02
CA PHE A 259 8.66 22.89 -1.22
C PHE A 259 7.17 23.07 -0.87
N LEU A 260 6.31 22.19 -1.39
CA LEU A 260 4.85 22.22 -1.25
C LEU A 260 4.41 21.30 -0.10
#